data_AF-A0AAW3WAZ1-F1
#
_entry.id   AF-A0AAW3WAZ1-F1
#
_cell.length_a   1.000
_cell.length_b   1.000
_cell.length_c   1.000
_cell.angle_alpha   90.00
_cell.angle_beta   90.00
_cell.angle_gamma   90.00
#
_symmetry.space_group_name_H-M   'P 1'
#
loop_
_entity.id
_entity.type
_entity.pdbx_description
1 polymer ?
#
loop_
_entity_poly.entity_id
_entity_poly.type
_entity_poly.pdbx_seq_one_letter_code
_entity_poly.pdbx_strand_id
1 'polypeptide(L)'
;MIFRNIMSIVSSLISLIYGFSILLILDMINHKVNFTPIFKYPSNKSILIFLISFAIYILSVFLLSLAARLDSKKQRIRFILVNVISFAMGLILFIWIGVIFFINTDSGP
;
A
#
# COMPACT_ATOMS: atom_id res chain seq x y z
N MET A 1 -12.91 16.71 17.55
CA MET A 1 -11.45 16.44 17.57
C MET A 1 -11.15 14.94 17.46
N ILE A 2 -11.81 14.10 18.27
CA ILE A 2 -11.65 12.63 18.27
C ILE A 2 -11.94 12.01 16.89
N PHE A 3 -13.08 12.35 16.27
CA PHE A 3 -13.45 11.84 14.95
C PHE A 3 -12.39 12.10 13.87
N ARG A 4 -11.85 13.32 13.83
CA ARG A 4 -10.78 13.70 12.88
C ARG A 4 -9.49 12.89 13.10
N ASN A 5 -9.14 12.63 14.36
CA ASN A 5 -7.98 11.81 14.69
C ASN A 5 -8.19 10.35 14.26
N ILE A 6 -9.39 9.79 14.50
CA ILE A 6 -9.75 8.44 14.05
C ILE A 6 -9.64 8.34 12.52
N MET A 7 -10.21 9.29 11.77
CA MET A 7 -10.12 9.30 10.31
C MET A 7 -8.67 9.38 9.81
N SER A 8 -7.82 10.16 10.48
CA SER A 8 -6.39 10.22 10.16
C SER A 8 -5.68 8.89 10.42
N ILE A 9 -6.00 8.20 11.51
CA ILE A 9 -5.43 6.89 11.83
C ILE A 9 -5.90 5.85 10.81
N VAL A 10 -7.20 5.79 10.52
CA VAL A 10 -7.78 4.87 9.55
C VAL A 10 -7.18 5.08 8.17
N SER A 11 -7.07 6.33 7.71
CA SER A 11 -6.42 6.65 6.43
C SER A 11 -4.97 6.20 6.40
N SER A 12 -4.22 6.46 7.47
CA SER A 12 -2.82 6.04 7.59
C SER A 12 -2.68 4.52 7.54
N LEU A 13 -3.57 3.78 8.20
CA LEU A 13 -3.60 2.31 8.18
C LEU A 13 -3.92 1.78 6.77
N ILE A 14 -4.91 2.37 6.09
CA ILE A 14 -5.22 2.01 4.70
C ILE A 14 -4.00 2.23 3.81
N SER A 15 -3.30 3.36 3.95
CA SER A 15 -2.08 3.64 3.19
C SER A 15 -0.95 2.66 3.50
N LEU A 16 -0.77 2.30 4.78
CA LEU A 16 0.21 1.31 5.20
C LEU A 16 -0.07 -0.07 4.59
N ILE A 17 -1.32 -0.54 4.69
CA ILE A 17 -1.75 -1.83 4.13
C ILE A 17 -1.61 -1.81 2.61
N TYR A 18 -2.02 -0.72 1.97
CA TYR A 18 -1.91 -0.58 0.52
C TYR A 18 -0.46 -0.61 0.05
N GLY A 19 0.43 0.13 0.73
CA GLY A 19 1.87 0.10 0.46
C GLY A 19 2.50 -1.27 0.71
N PHE A 20 2.02 -2.02 1.69
CA PHE A 20 2.46 -3.40 1.90
C PHE A 20 2.01 -4.32 0.76
N SER A 21 0.77 -4.19 0.28
CA SER A 21 0.19 -5.10 -0.71
C SER A 21 0.52 -4.76 -2.16
N ILE A 22 1.05 -3.58 -2.47
CA ILE A 22 1.23 -3.11 -3.87
C ILE A 22 2.12 -4.03 -4.72
N LEU A 23 3.17 -4.61 -4.14
CA LEU A 23 4.07 -5.52 -4.85
C LEU A 23 3.41 -6.88 -5.17
N LEU A 24 2.45 -7.31 -4.33
CA LEU A 24 1.60 -8.47 -4.60
C LEU A 24 0.57 -8.17 -5.70
N ILE A 25 -0.06 -6.99 -5.64
CA ILE A 25 -1.04 -6.53 -6.64
C ILE A 25 -0.40 -6.44 -8.02
N LEU A 26 0.84 -5.95 -8.09
CA LEU A 26 1.61 -5.89 -9.32
C LEU A 26 2.16 -7.26 -9.77
N ASP A 27 1.96 -8.32 -9.00
CA ASP A 27 2.58 -9.63 -9.21
C ASP A 27 4.09 -9.47 -9.48
N MET A 28 4.78 -8.70 -8.64
CA MET A 28 6.20 -8.39 -8.80
C MET A 28 7.10 -9.28 -7.95
N ILE A 29 6.56 -10.33 -7.36
CA ILE A 29 7.27 -11.19 -6.42
C ILE A 29 7.39 -12.57 -7.04
N ASN A 30 8.61 -13.10 -7.02
CA ASN A 30 8.83 -14.49 -7.41
C ASN A 30 8.54 -15.41 -6.22
N HIS A 31 7.67 -16.39 -6.46
CA HIS A 31 7.34 -17.44 -5.49
C HIS A 31 8.29 -18.64 -5.55
N LYS A 32 9.31 -18.62 -6.43
CA LYS A 32 10.25 -19.73 -6.62
C LYS A 32 11.60 -19.44 -5.97
N VAL A 33 12.13 -20.45 -5.29
CA VAL A 33 13.32 -20.37 -4.42
C VAL A 33 14.65 -20.49 -5.20
N ASN A 34 14.64 -21.04 -6.41
CA ASN A 34 15.88 -21.39 -7.11
C ASN A 34 16.32 -20.33 -8.13
N PHE A 35 17.36 -19.55 -7.76
CA PHE A 35 18.17 -18.68 -8.61
C PHE A 35 17.42 -17.60 -9.42
N THR A 36 16.15 -17.33 -9.12
CA THR A 36 15.39 -16.22 -9.71
C THR A 36 15.46 -14.98 -8.83
N PRO A 37 15.58 -13.77 -9.41
CA PRO A 37 15.57 -12.53 -8.63
C PRO A 37 14.27 -12.42 -7.82
N ILE A 38 14.37 -11.92 -6.57
CA ILE A 38 13.22 -11.77 -5.65
C ILE A 38 12.07 -10.98 -6.30
N PHE A 39 12.44 -9.96 -7.07
CA PHE A 39 11.52 -9.13 -7.81
C PHE A 39 11.52 -9.48 -9.30
N LYS A 40 10.32 -9.53 -9.89
CA LYS A 40 10.12 -9.67 -11.35
C LYS A 40 9.41 -8.45 -11.90
N TYR A 41 9.55 -8.22 -13.21
CA TYR A 41 8.77 -7.19 -13.89
C TYR A 41 7.28 -7.57 -13.89
N PRO A 42 6.38 -6.59 -13.70
CA PRO A 42 4.94 -6.86 -13.70
C PRO A 42 4.46 -7.22 -15.11
N SER A 43 3.46 -8.09 -15.19
CA SER A 43 2.76 -8.40 -16.44
C SER A 43 1.84 -7.25 -16.87
N ASN A 44 1.51 -7.15 -18.17
CA ASN A 44 0.54 -6.16 -18.66
C ASN A 44 -0.82 -6.25 -17.93
N LYS A 45 -1.24 -7.48 -17.56
CA LYS A 45 -2.47 -7.71 -16.81
C LYS A 45 -2.38 -7.16 -15.38
N SER A 46 -1.26 -7.38 -14.68
CA SER A 46 -1.07 -6.88 -13.31
C SER A 46 -0.86 -5.37 -13.27
N ILE A 47 -0.27 -4.76 -14.31
CA ILE A 47 -0.24 -3.30 -14.47
C ILE A 47 -1.65 -2.70 -14.54
N LEU A 48 -2.55 -3.31 -15.32
CA LEU A 48 -3.95 -2.83 -15.40
C LEU A 48 -4.66 -2.92 -14.04
N ILE A 49 -4.50 -4.04 -13.34
CA ILE A 49 -5.07 -4.24 -11.99
C ILE A 49 -4.50 -3.21 -11.01
N PHE A 50 -3.19 -2.95 -11.07
CA PHE A 50 -2.55 -1.92 -10.27
C PHE A 50 -3.13 -0.54 -10.54
N LEU A 51 -3.31 -0.13 -11.80
CA LEU A 51 -3.87 1.18 -12.13
C LEU A 51 -5.28 1.37 -11.56
N ILE A 52 -6.14 0.36 -11.70
CA ILE A 52 -7.50 0.38 -11.15
C ILE A 52 -7.44 0.46 -9.61
N SER A 53 -6.62 -0.39 -9.00
CA SER A 53 -6.41 -0.42 -7.55
C SER A 53 -5.88 0.91 -7.00
N PHE A 54 -4.93 1.53 -7.72
CA PHE A 54 -4.33 2.80 -7.35
C PHE A 54 -5.34 3.93 -7.44
N ALA A 55 -6.16 3.95 -8.49
CA ALA A 55 -7.26 4.92 -8.62
C ALA A 55 -8.25 4.80 -7.44
N ILE A 56 -8.62 3.57 -7.04
CA ILE A 56 -9.50 3.33 -5.88
C ILE A 56 -8.84 3.80 -4.58
N TYR A 57 -7.54 3.55 -4.41
CA TYR A 57 -6.78 4.02 -3.24
C TYR A 57 -6.78 5.54 -3.13
N ILE A 58 -6.42 6.24 -4.22
CA ILE A 58 -6.40 7.71 -4.26
C ILE A 58 -7.80 8.27 -3.96
N LEU A 59 -8.85 7.69 -4.56
CA LEU A 59 -10.23 8.10 -4.32
C LEU A 59 -10.63 7.91 -2.84
N SER A 60 -10.22 6.79 -2.23
CA SER A 60 -10.51 6.48 -0.83
C SER A 60 -9.84 7.47 0.13
N VAL A 61 -8.55 7.75 -0.06
CA VAL A 61 -7.81 8.75 0.75
C VAL A 61 -8.41 10.15 0.58
N PHE A 62 -8.83 10.49 -0.65
CA PHE A 62 -9.51 11.75 -0.92
C PHE A 62 -10.86 11.86 -0.18
N LEU A 63 -11.71 10.84 -0.26
CA LEU A 63 -12.99 10.81 0.45
C LEU A 63 -12.82 10.89 1.98
N LEU A 64 -11.81 10.20 2.53
CA LEU A 64 -11.47 10.30 3.95
C LEU A 64 -11.01 11.70 4.33
N SER A 65 -10.26 12.38 3.46
CA SER A 65 -9.83 13.77 3.68
C SER A 65 -11.01 14.76 3.72
N LEU A 66 -12.03 14.54 2.89
CA LEU A 66 -13.27 15.32 2.89
C LEU A 66 -14.10 15.04 4.15
N ALA A 67 -14.29 13.76 4.49
CA ALA A 67 -15.04 13.34 5.66
C ALA A 67 -14.40 13.83 6.97
N ALA A 68 -13.07 13.91 7.03
CA ALA A 68 -12.33 14.44 8.19
C ALA A 68 -12.51 15.95 8.41
N ARG A 69 -13.22 16.67 7.51
CA ARG A 69 -13.46 18.13 7.55
C ARG A 69 -12.17 18.91 7.85
N LEU A 70 -11.18 18.74 6.98
CA LEU A 70 -9.89 19.43 7.11
C LEU A 70 -10.04 20.89 6.66
N ASP A 71 -10.21 21.77 7.64
CA ASP A 71 -10.56 23.19 7.46
C ASP A 71 -9.43 24.05 6.89
N SER A 72 -8.17 23.61 7.03
CA SER A 72 -7.00 24.39 6.58
C SER A 72 -6.11 23.64 5.58
N LYS A 73 -5.49 24.40 4.67
CA LYS A 73 -4.49 23.88 3.71
C LYS A 73 -3.34 23.15 4.41
N LYS A 74 -2.86 23.68 5.54
CA LYS A 74 -1.78 23.08 6.35
C LYS A 74 -2.17 21.68 6.87
N GLN A 75 -3.41 21.52 7.33
CA GLN A 75 -3.92 20.23 7.79
C GLN A 75 -4.06 19.21 6.65
N ARG A 76 -4.52 19.64 5.47
CA ARG A 76 -4.61 18.78 4.28
C ARG A 76 -3.23 18.30 3.82
N ILE A 77 -2.24 19.19 3.75
CA ILE A 77 -0.87 18.82 3.40
C ILE A 77 -0.31 17.81 4.41
N ARG A 78 -0.49 18.06 5.72
CA ARG A 78 -0.04 17.13 6.76
C ARG A 78 -0.73 15.77 6.64
N PHE A 79 -2.02 15.74 6.35
CA PHE A 79 -2.77 14.50 6.14
C PHE A 79 -2.21 13.70 4.96
N ILE A 80 -1.95 14.34 3.82
CA ILE A 80 -1.36 13.69 2.64
C ILE A 80 0.04 13.16 2.98
N LEU A 81 0.89 13.98 3.61
CA LEU A 81 2.25 13.58 3.99
C LEU A 81 2.26 12.35 4.89
N VAL A 82 1.38 12.31 5.90
CA VAL A 82 1.26 11.14 6.79
C VAL A 82 0.88 9.90 5.98
N ASN A 83 -0.08 10.00 5.06
CA ASN A 83 -0.47 8.87 4.22
C ASN A 83 0.67 8.40 3.29
N VAL A 84 1.42 9.32 2.68
CA VAL A 84 2.57 9.01 1.83
C VAL A 84 3.67 8.31 2.63
N ILE A 85 3.98 8.81 3.83
CA ILE A 85 4.96 8.18 4.72
C ILE A 85 4.49 6.78 5.12
N SER A 86 3.23 6.63 5.51
CA SER A 86 2.67 5.32 5.88
C SER A 86 2.69 4.34 4.71
N PHE A 87 2.40 4.80 3.49
CA PHE A 87 2.55 3.99 2.28
C PHE A 87 4.00 3.52 2.07
N ALA A 88 4.98 4.41 2.19
CA ALA A 88 6.39 4.05 2.08
C ALA A 88 6.83 3.08 3.20
N MET A 89 6.34 3.27 4.43
CA MET A 89 6.57 2.33 5.52
C MET A 89 5.98 0.95 5.22
N GLY A 90 4.80 0.88 4.59
CA GLY A 90 4.18 -0.37 4.17
C GLY A 90 5.06 -1.13 3.17
N LEU A 91 5.59 -0.42 2.16
CA LEU A 91 6.54 -0.97 1.20
C LEU A 91 7.80 -1.51 1.87
N ILE A 92 8.38 -0.75 2.80
CA ILE A 92 9.56 -1.17 3.56
C ILE A 92 9.22 -2.45 4.36
N LEU A 93 8.12 -2.45 5.13
CA LEU A 93 7.68 -3.62 5.88
C LEU A 93 7.49 -4.85 4.99
N PHE A 94 6.99 -4.66 3.78
CA PHE A 94 6.88 -5.74 2.82
C PHE A 94 8.25 -6.30 2.44
N ILE A 95 9.22 -5.46 2.12
CA ILE A 95 10.58 -5.88 1.76
C ILE A 95 11.25 -6.66 2.91
N TRP A 96 11.10 -6.20 4.15
CA TRP A 96 11.75 -6.83 5.30
C TRP A 96 11.07 -8.12 5.77
N ILE A 97 9.73 -8.18 5.72
CA ILE A 97 8.95 -9.26 6.35
C ILE A 97 8.12 -10.00 5.32
N GLY A 98 7.39 -9.28 4.46
CA GLY A 98 6.52 -9.89 3.44
C GLY A 98 7.28 -10.80 2.48
N VAL A 99 8.43 -10.37 2.00
CA VAL A 99 9.30 -11.17 1.10
C VAL A 99 9.63 -12.54 1.71
N ILE A 100 9.87 -12.64 3.02
CA ILE A 100 10.19 -13.91 3.70
C ILE A 100 9.01 -14.89 3.64
N PHE A 101 7.78 -14.41 3.85
CA PHE A 101 6.57 -15.24 3.82
C PHE A 101 6.15 -15.61 2.40
N PHE A 102 6.34 -14.73 1.42
CA PHE A 102 5.86 -14.95 0.06
C PHE A 102 6.86 -15.66 -0.88
N ILE A 103 8.15 -15.72 -0.52
CA ILE A 103 9.16 -16.52 -1.24
C ILE A 103 9.07 -18.02 -0.90
N ASN A 104 8.39 -18.39 0.19
CA ASN A 104 8.24 -19.79 0.60
C ASN A 104 6.77 -20.12 0.91
N THR A 105 6.05 -20.67 -0.06
CA THR A 105 4.87 -21.48 0.23
C THR A 105 4.57 -22.52 -0.86
N ASP A 106 5.60 -23.14 -1.44
CA ASP A 106 5.48 -24.48 -2.01
C ASP A 106 6.14 -25.47 -1.03
N SER A 107 5.64 -25.53 0.20
CA SER A 107 5.75 -26.77 0.98
C SER A 107 4.78 -27.77 0.36
N GLY A 108 5.21 -28.37 -0.75
CA GLY A 108 4.55 -29.54 -1.34
C GLY A 108 4.38 -30.66 -0.30
N PRO A 109 3.35 -31.48 -0.47
CA PRO A 109 3.52 -32.75 -1.18
C PRO A 109 3.05 -32.71 -2.63
#